data_AF-A0A960QGX4-F1
#
_entry.id   AF-A0A960QGX4-F1
#
_cell.length_a   1.000
_cell.length_b   1.000
_cell.length_c   1.000
_cell.angle_alpha   90.00
_cell.angle_beta   90.00
_cell.angle_gamma   90.00
#
_symmetry.space_group_name_H-M   'P 1'
#
loop_
_entity.id
_entity.type
_entity.pdbx_description
1 polymer ?
#
loop_
_entity_poly.entity_id
_entity_poly.type
_entity_poly.pdbx_seq_one_letter_code
_entity_poly.pdbx_strand_id
1 'polypeptide(L)' 'MSNSALAAIVIEETLAWGVRDFVICTGARNAPLILPLLDAPAPIKLWRHFDERSAAFFALGLAKRQRRPVAVVTTSGTA' A
#
# COMPACT_ATOMS: atom_id res chain seq x y z
N MET A 1 9.43 17.35 -10.74
CA MET A 1 8.83 16.62 -9.60
C MET A 1 9.58 15.32 -9.43
N SER A 2 10.08 14.98 -8.23
CA SER A 2 10.80 13.72 -8.01
C SER A 2 9.82 12.54 -7.88
N ASN A 3 10.30 11.31 -8.09
CA ASN A 3 9.47 10.11 -7.90
C ASN A 3 8.92 10.02 -6.46
N SER A 4 9.70 10.41 -5.46
CA SER A 4 9.26 10.42 -4.06
C SER A 4 8.17 11.47 -3.81
N ALA A 5 8.26 12.65 -4.44
CA ALA A 5 7.23 13.68 -4.33
C ALA A 5 5.91 13.22 -4.98
N LEU A 6 5.98 12.60 -6.16
CA LEU A 6 4.80 12.02 -6.80
C LEU A 6 4.18 10.89 -5.97
N ALA A 7 5.02 10.01 -5.41
CA ALA A 7 4.57 8.92 -4.56
C ALA A 7 3.86 9.42 -3.30
N ALA A 8 4.37 10.47 -2.65
CA ALA A 8 3.72 11.09 -1.50
C ALA A 8 2.31 11.58 -1.84
N ILE A 9 2.15 12.28 -2.98
CA ILE A 9 0.83 12.74 -3.47
C ILE A 9 -0.12 11.56 -3.67
N VAL A 10 0.34 10.48 -4.32
CA VAL A 10 -0.47 9.27 -4.52
C VAL A 10 -0.90 8.68 -3.18
N ILE A 11 -0.01 8.61 -2.20
CA ILE A 11 -0.34 8.11 -0.86
C ILE A 11 -1.36 9.01 -0.17
N GLU A 12 -1.17 10.33 -0.17
CA GLU A 12 -2.10 11.30 0.41
C GLU A 12 -3.51 11.15 -0.20
N GLU A 13 -3.61 11.05 -1.52
CA GLU A 13 -4.89 10.82 -2.20
C GLU A 13 -5.53 9.48 -1.79
N THR A 14 -4.77 8.38 -1.72
CA THR A 14 -5.35 7.10 -1.26
C THR A 14 -5.88 7.18 0.18
N LEU A 15 -5.21 7.94 1.06
CA LEU A 15 -5.67 8.19 2.42
C LEU A 15 -6.93 9.06 2.41
N ALA A 16 -7.02 10.07 1.56
CA ALA A 16 -8.22 10.90 1.40
C ALA A 16 -9.43 10.06 0.94
N TRP A 17 -9.20 9.05 0.09
CA TRP A 17 -10.21 8.10 -0.39
C TRP A 17 -10.58 7.01 0.64
N GLY A 18 -10.06 7.08 1.85
CA GLY A 18 -10.44 6.20 2.97
C GLY A 18 -9.66 4.90 3.05
N VAL A 19 -8.56 4.73 2.30
CA VAL A 19 -7.67 3.59 2.48
C VAL A 19 -6.99 3.70 3.85
N ARG A 20 -7.06 2.62 4.64
CA ARG A 20 -6.39 2.52 5.95
C ARG A 20 -5.58 1.25 6.12
N ASP A 21 -5.73 0.25 5.25
CA ASP A 21 -4.84 -0.91 5.20
C ASP A 21 -4.04 -0.90 3.90
N PHE A 22 -2.74 -1.13 4.04
CA PHE A 22 -1.81 -1.29 2.94
C PHE A 22 -1.14 -2.67 3.07
N VAL A 23 -1.33 -3.52 2.07
CA VAL A 23 -0.68 -4.83 1.97
C VAL A 23 0.54 -4.69 1.08
N ILE A 24 1.72 -4.94 1.65
CA ILE A 24 3.01 -4.61 1.05
C ILE A 24 3.80 -5.89 0.78
N CYS A 25 4.25 -6.04 -0.46
CA CYS A 25 5.30 -6.99 -0.84
C CYS A 25 6.59 -6.22 -1.09
N THR A 26 7.68 -6.64 -0.46
CA THR A 26 8.94 -5.86 -0.45
C THR A 26 9.65 -5.88 -1.80
N GLY A 27 10.09 -4.73 -2.29
CA GLY A 27 11.05 -4.65 -3.39
C GLY A 27 11.78 -3.31 -3.46
N ALA A 28 12.85 -3.22 -4.25
CA ALA A 28 13.63 -1.98 -4.31
C ALA A 28 12.85 -0.84 -4.98
N ARG A 29 12.08 -1.15 -6.03
CA ARG A 29 11.40 -0.12 -6.86
C ARG A 29 10.13 0.46 -6.23
N ASN A 30 9.56 -0.17 -5.20
CA ASN A 30 8.37 0.34 -4.52
C ASN A 30 8.66 1.06 -3.20
N ALA A 31 9.94 1.19 -2.82
CA ALA A 31 10.35 1.97 -1.65
C ALA A 31 9.77 3.39 -1.62
N PRO A 32 9.71 4.15 -2.74
CA PRO A 32 9.12 5.50 -2.73
C PRO A 32 7.64 5.54 -2.32
N LEU A 33 6.87 4.45 -2.54
CA LEU A 33 5.47 4.35 -2.11
C LEU A 33 5.34 3.90 -0.65
N ILE A 34 6.32 3.17 -0.12
CA ILE A 34 6.28 2.62 1.24
C ILE A 34 6.75 3.66 2.26
N LEU A 35 7.81 4.41 1.96
CA LEU A 35 8.40 5.35 2.91
C LEU A 35 7.40 6.40 3.44
N PRO A 36 6.58 7.07 2.60
CA PRO A 36 5.59 8.04 3.08
C PRO A 36 4.52 7.42 4.00
N LEU A 37 4.27 6.10 3.88
CA LEU A 37 3.31 5.40 4.74
C LEU A 37 3.85 5.21 6.16
N LEU A 38 5.17 5.17 6.36
CA LEU A 38 5.78 5.04 7.69
C LEU A 38 5.55 6.31 8.53
N ASP A 39 5.46 7.46 7.88
CA ASP A 39 5.26 8.77 8.50
C ASP A 39 3.81 9.29 8.34
N ALA A 40 2.87 8.42 7.95
CA ALA A 40 1.51 8.83 7.66
C ALA A 40 0.84 9.47 8.90
N PRO A 41 0.19 10.65 8.76
CA PRO A 41 -0.42 11.37 9.88
C PRO A 41 -1.71 10.71 10.40
N ALA A 42 -2.27 9.78 9.64
CA ALA A 42 -3.51 9.07 9.97
C ALA A 42 -3.22 7.65 10.46
N PRO A 43 -4.09 7.07 11.32
CA PRO A 43 -3.94 5.69 11.75
C PRO A 43 -4.13 4.74 10.54
N ILE A 44 -3.03 4.18 10.07
CA ILE A 44 -2.99 3.16 9.02
C ILE A 44 -2.44 1.85 9.57
N LYS A 45 -2.66 0.77 8.83
CA LYS A 45 -2.10 -0.55 9.13
C LYS A 45 -1.36 -1.10 7.92
N LEU A 46 -0.12 -1.50 8.17
CA LEU A 46 0.76 -2.10 7.17
C LEU A 46 0.82 -3.61 7.37
N TRP A 47 0.42 -4.36 6.35
CA TRP A 47 0.49 -5.83 6.32
C TRP A 47 1.62 -6.24 5.40
N ARG A 48 2.55 -7.06 5.88
CA ARG A 48 3.72 -7.47 5.10
C ARG A 48 3.54 -8.90 4.61
N HIS A 49 3.71 -9.10 3.31
CA HIS A 49 3.66 -10.41 2.67
C HIS A 49 4.90 -10.62 1.80
N PHE A 50 5.29 -11.87 1.63
CA PHE A 50 6.44 -12.25 0.78
C PHE A 50 6.02 -12.78 -0.60
N ASP A 51 4.75 -13.15 -0.76
CA ASP A 51 4.17 -13.69 -2.00
C ASP A 51 2.99 -12.80 -2.42
N GLU A 52 3.07 -12.25 -3.63
CA GLU A 52 2.21 -11.19 -4.12
C GLU A 52 0.79 -11.68 -4.40
N ARG A 53 0.67 -12.93 -4.87
CA ARG A 53 -0.64 -13.57 -5.09
C ARG A 53 -1.37 -13.76 -3.76
N SER A 54 -0.69 -14.26 -2.74
CA SER A 54 -1.25 -14.46 -1.40
C SER A 54 -1.59 -13.12 -0.74
N ALA A 55 -0.76 -12.10 -0.95
CA ALA A 55 -1.04 -10.73 -0.53
C ALA A 55 -2.33 -10.18 -1.14
N ALA A 56 -2.55 -10.40 -2.43
CA ALA A 56 -3.77 -9.97 -3.12
C ALA A 56 -5.03 -10.65 -2.58
N PHE A 57 -5.00 -11.97 -2.35
CA PHE A 57 -6.14 -12.68 -1.74
C PHE A 57 -6.38 -12.26 -0.29
N PHE A 58 -5.33 -11.99 0.48
CA PHE A 58 -5.44 -11.43 1.82
C PHE A 58 -6.10 -10.04 1.79
N ALA A 59 -5.66 -9.15 0.91
CA ALA A 59 -6.23 -7.81 0.72
C ALA A 59 -7.71 -7.88 0.31
N LEU A 60 -8.08 -8.80 -0.58
CA LEU A 60 -9.46 -9.02 -0.99
C LEU A 60 -10.34 -9.45 0.20
N GLY A 61 -9.88 -10.40 1.00
CA GLY A 61 -10.57 -10.83 2.21
C GLY A 61 -10.72 -9.69 3.24
N LEU A 62 -9.68 -8.88 3.38
CA LEU A 62 -9.66 -7.73 4.27
C LEU A 62 -10.68 -6.67 3.85
N ALA A 63 -10.69 -6.29 2.56
CA ALA A 63 -11.63 -5.35 1.97
C ALA A 63 -13.08 -5.85 2.12
N LYS A 64 -13.32 -7.15 1.85
CA LYS A 64 -14.65 -7.76 1.99
C LYS A 64 -15.15 -7.69 3.44
N ARG A 65 -14.29 -8.01 4.42
CA ARG A 65 -14.63 -8.00 5.85
C ARG A 65 -14.89 -6.59 6.38
N GLN A 66 -14.02 -5.64 6.04
CA GLN A 66 -14.08 -4.29 6.60
C GLN A 66 -14.99 -3.34 5.84
N ARG A 67 -15.42 -3.72 4.62
CA ARG A 67 -16.28 -2.89 3.76
C ARG A 67 -15.68 -1.52 3.43
N ARG A 68 -14.35 -1.47 3.28
CA ARG A 68 -13.59 -0.26 2.92
C ARG A 68 -12.42 -0.61 2.01
N PRO A 69 -11.86 0.35 1.24
CA PRO A 69 -10.77 0.06 0.32
C PRO A 69 -9.49 -0.35 1.07
N VAL A 70 -8.74 -1.25 0.44
CA VAL A 70 -7.44 -1.78 0.89
C VAL A 70 -6.48 -1.66 -0.28
N ALA A 71 -5.32 -1.04 -0.06
CA ALA A 71 -4.30 -0.91 -1.10
C ALA A 71 -3.34 -2.09 -1.07
N VAL A 72 -2.84 -2.49 -2.25
CA VAL A 72 -1.77 -3.47 -2.41
C VAL A 72 -0.60 -2.78 -3.09
N VAL A 73 0.59 -2.92 -2.52
CA VAL A 73 1.84 -2.33 -3.03
C VAL A 73 2.81 -3.45 -3.34
N THR A 74 3.14 -3.60 -4.61
CA THR A 74 4.12 -4.57 -5.12
C THR A 74 5.27 -3.85 -5.84
N THR A 75 6.34 -4.57 -6.13
CA THR A 75 7.42 -4.06 -6.98
C THR A 75 7.16 -4.43 -8.43
N SER A 76 7.94 -3.91 -9.37
CA SER A 76 7.79 -4.32 -10.78
C SER A 76 8.49 -5.66 -11.06
N GLY A 77 8.06 -6.37 -12.09
CA GLY A 77 8.57 -7.69 -12.45
C GLY A 77 7.41 -8.66 -12.54
N THR A 78 7.62 -9.90 -12.09
CA THR A 78 6.57 -10.93 -11.96
C THR A 78 5.70 -10.78 -10.71
N ALA A 79 6.03 -9.77 -9.89
CA ALA A 79 5.38 -9.42 -8.64
C ALA A 79 4.02 -8.72 -8.86
#